data_AF-A0A5S4STF5-F1
#
_entry.id   AF-A0A5S4STF5-F1
#
_cell.length_a   1.000
_cell.length_b   1.000
_cell.length_c   1.000
_cell.angle_alpha   90.00
_cell.angle_beta   90.00
_cell.angle_gamma   90.00
#
_symmetry.space_group_name_H-M   'P 1'
#
loop_
_entity.id
_entity.type
_entity.pdbx_description
1 polymer ?
#
loop_
_entity_poly.entity_id
_entity_poly.type
_entity_poly.pdbx_seq_one_letter_code
_entity_poly.pdbx_strand_id
1 'polypeptide(L)'
;MTKDEMTGDLFPEIVPLPVEKAKAKRASRRVLMHVSDAGTSESGQYIAVMSCRRCGISTGWLSFDSVTDVKRGIACVDCNGATK
;
A
#
# COMPACT_ATOMS: atom_id res chain seq x y z
N MET A 1 61.74 -28.96 18.62
CA MET A 1 61.65 -29.87 17.47
C MET A 1 60.17 -30.08 17.18
N THR A 2 59.50 -29.09 16.60
CA THR A 2 59.11 -28.99 15.17
C THR A 2 58.22 -30.14 14.72
N LYS A 3 56.96 -29.81 14.39
CA LYS A 3 56.02 -30.44 13.43
C LYS A 3 54.63 -29.93 13.81
N ASP A 4 53.75 -29.49 12.94
CA ASP A 4 53.75 -29.25 11.51
C ASP A 4 52.53 -28.35 11.26
N GLU A 5 52.64 -27.59 10.19
CA GLU A 5 51.56 -26.98 9.41
C GLU A 5 50.16 -27.58 9.61
N MET A 6 49.19 -26.72 9.91
CA MET A 6 47.84 -26.87 9.35
C MET A 6 47.39 -25.50 8.87
N THR A 7 47.77 -25.24 7.63
CA THR A 7 47.14 -24.30 6.72
C THR A 7 45.63 -24.51 6.69
N GLY A 8 44.90 -23.42 6.72
CA GLY A 8 43.45 -23.44 6.61
C GLY A 8 42.89 -22.09 6.98
N ASP A 9 43.18 -21.09 6.15
CA ASP A 9 42.43 -19.84 6.13
C ASP A 9 40.96 -20.17 5.79
N LEU A 10 40.23 -20.60 6.81
CA LEU A 10 38.81 -20.95 6.78
C LEU A 10 37.97 -19.68 6.99
N PHE A 11 38.22 -18.65 6.20
CA PHE A 11 37.23 -17.62 5.99
C PHE A 11 37.11 -17.41 4.49
N PRO A 12 36.00 -17.87 3.86
CA PRO A 12 35.79 -17.60 2.45
C PRO A 12 35.83 -16.08 2.25
N GLU A 13 36.51 -15.65 1.19
CA GLU A 13 36.42 -14.28 0.70
C GLU A 13 34.96 -13.83 0.76
N ILE A 14 34.73 -12.74 1.48
CA ILE A 14 33.44 -12.07 1.52
C ILE A 14 33.18 -11.63 0.08
N VAL A 15 32.40 -12.42 -0.66
CA VAL A 15 31.90 -12.02 -1.98
C VAL A 15 31.07 -10.76 -1.73
N PRO A 16 31.47 -9.57 -2.22
CA PRO A 16 30.62 -8.41 -2.09
C PRO A 16 29.32 -8.72 -2.83
N LEU A 17 28.21 -8.76 -2.08
CA LEU A 17 26.88 -8.81 -2.68
C LEU A 17 26.79 -7.64 -3.66
N PRO A 18 26.34 -7.85 -4.91
CA PRO A 18 26.24 -6.77 -5.88
C PRO A 18 25.29 -5.69 -5.35
N VAL A 19 25.89 -4.61 -4.82
CA VAL A 19 25.34 -3.26 -4.77
C VAL A 19 25.30 -2.84 -6.25
N GLU A 20 24.21 -2.48 -6.92
CA GLU A 20 23.09 -1.67 -6.52
C GLU A 20 21.91 -1.97 -7.46
N LYS A 21 20.91 -2.74 -7.03
CA LYS A 21 19.60 -2.66 -7.70
C LYS A 21 19.01 -1.30 -7.33
N ALA A 22 19.00 -0.36 -8.28
CA ALA A 22 18.28 0.90 -8.15
C ALA A 22 16.86 0.61 -7.63
N LYS A 23 16.55 1.10 -6.42
CA LYS A 23 15.23 0.87 -5.82
C LYS A 23 14.19 1.45 -6.77
N ALA A 24 13.30 0.59 -7.27
CA ALA A 24 12.22 1.03 -8.14
C ALA A 24 11.48 2.22 -7.50
N LYS A 25 11.23 3.26 -8.29
CA LYS A 25 10.52 4.44 -7.82
C LYS A 25 9.17 3.99 -7.28
N ARG A 26 8.87 4.35 -6.03
CA ARG A 26 7.58 4.02 -5.40
C ARG A 26 6.46 4.60 -6.28
N ALA A 27 5.43 3.80 -6.52
CA ALA A 27 4.22 4.29 -7.17
C ALA A 27 3.67 5.50 -6.41
N SER A 28 3.10 6.46 -7.15
CA SER A 28 2.45 7.61 -6.54
C SER A 28 1.29 7.15 -5.65
N ARG A 29 1.07 7.86 -4.54
CA ARG A 29 -0.06 7.57 -3.66
C ARG A 29 -1.35 7.92 -4.38
N ARG A 30 -2.33 7.00 -4.35
CA ARG A 30 -3.69 7.24 -4.85
C ARG A 30 -4.40 8.30 -4.02
N VAL A 31 -5.25 9.10 -4.66
CA VAL A 31 -6.18 10.02 -3.99
C VAL A 31 -7.40 9.23 -3.53
N LEU A 32 -7.63 9.19 -2.22
CA LEU A 32 -8.77 8.47 -1.64
C LEU A 32 -9.96 9.41 -1.38
N MET A 33 -11.15 8.86 -1.50
CA MET A 33 -12.42 9.42 -1.04
C MET A 33 -12.73 8.84 0.34
N HIS A 34 -13.22 9.68 1.24
CA HIS A 34 -13.56 9.28 2.61
C HIS A 34 -15.04 9.52 2.88
N VAL A 35 -15.56 8.86 3.91
CA VAL A 35 -16.95 8.98 4.35
C VAL A 35 -17.34 10.44 4.55
N SER A 36 -18.42 10.84 3.88
CA SER A 36 -19.16 12.08 4.19
C SER A 36 -20.46 11.79 4.94
N ASP A 37 -21.09 10.66 4.67
CA ASP A 37 -22.30 10.20 5.35
C ASP A 37 -22.28 8.68 5.49
N ALA A 38 -22.87 8.16 6.57
CA ALA A 38 -22.84 6.74 6.91
C ALA A 38 -24.15 6.29 7.55
N GLY A 39 -24.53 5.05 7.26
CA GLY A 39 -25.71 4.43 7.82
C GLY A 39 -25.63 2.91 7.77
N THR A 40 -26.76 2.29 8.09
CA THR A 40 -26.97 0.85 8.02
C THR A 40 -28.21 0.60 7.18
N SER A 41 -28.10 -0.29 6.19
CA SER A 41 -29.26 -0.71 5.40
C SER A 41 -30.24 -1.53 6.24
N GLU A 42 -31.46 -1.74 5.73
CA GLU A 42 -32.48 -2.59 6.37
C GLU A 42 -31.99 -4.03 6.62
N SER A 43 -31.07 -4.52 5.79
CA SER A 43 -30.45 -5.85 5.93
C SER A 43 -29.23 -5.88 6.86
N GLY A 44 -28.89 -4.76 7.52
CA GLY A 44 -27.76 -4.68 8.44
C GLY A 44 -26.40 -4.41 7.78
N GLN A 45 -26.33 -4.20 6.47
CA GLN A 45 -25.07 -3.88 5.78
C GLN A 45 -24.63 -2.44 6.05
N TYR A 46 -23.32 -2.22 6.18
CA TYR A 46 -22.75 -0.88 6.28
C TYR A 46 -22.88 -0.16 4.95
N ILE A 47 -23.49 1.02 4.96
CA ILE A 47 -23.60 1.86 3.78
C ILE A 47 -22.97 3.22 4.05
N ALA A 48 -22.29 3.77 3.04
CA ALA A 48 -21.70 5.10 3.17
C ALA A 48 -21.67 5.85 1.83
N VAL A 49 -21.80 7.16 1.92
CA VAL A 49 -21.47 8.11 0.86
C VAL A 49 -20.01 8.52 1.04
N MET A 50 -19.24 8.45 -0.03
CA MET A 50 -17.82 8.81 -0.06
C MET A 50 -17.64 10.12 -0.80
N SER A 51 -16.81 11.03 -0.29
CA SER A 51 -16.47 12.29 -0.92
C SER A 51 -14.96 12.48 -1.10
N CYS A 52 -14.56 13.01 -2.26
CA CYS A 52 -13.18 13.36 -2.54
C CYS A 52 -12.89 14.79 -2.05
N ARG A 53 -12.00 14.95 -1.07
CA ARG A 53 -11.59 16.29 -0.60
C ARG A 53 -10.81 17.10 -1.64
N ARG A 54 -10.31 16.47 -2.71
CA ARG A 54 -9.47 17.13 -3.73
C ARG A 54 -10.29 17.74 -4.86
N CYS A 55 -11.26 17.01 -5.41
CA CYS A 55 -12.09 17.48 -6.53
C CYS A 55 -13.54 17.79 -6.13
N GLY A 56 -13.95 17.42 -4.91
CA GLY A 56 -15.30 17.69 -4.41
C GLY A 56 -16.37 16.68 -4.84
N ILE A 57 -16.07 15.74 -5.75
CA ILE A 57 -17.06 14.74 -6.17
C ILE A 57 -17.44 13.81 -5.01
N SER A 58 -18.70 13.40 -4.97
CA SER A 58 -19.22 12.39 -4.05
C SER A 58 -19.83 11.22 -4.80
N THR A 59 -19.84 10.06 -4.16
CA THR A 59 -20.57 8.89 -4.65
C THR A 59 -22.05 8.97 -4.27
N GLY A 60 -22.85 7.99 -4.72
CA GLY A 60 -24.08 7.63 -4.03
C GLY A 60 -23.80 6.77 -2.77
N TRP A 61 -24.86 6.20 -2.20
CA TRP A 61 -24.75 5.20 -1.14
C TRP A 61 -24.12 3.92 -1.69
N LEU A 62 -22.99 3.52 -1.10
CA LEU A 62 -22.29 2.28 -1.42
C LEU A 62 -22.34 1.34 -0.22
N SER A 63 -22.47 0.04 -0.48
CA SER A 63 -22.41 -1.01 0.55
C SER A 63 -20.97 -1.46 0.80
N PHE A 64 -20.66 -1.78 2.05
CA PHE A 64 -19.34 -2.24 2.49
C PHE A 64 -19.47 -3.43 3.43
N ASP A 65 -18.48 -4.32 3.38
CA ASP A 65 -18.43 -5.52 4.22
C ASP A 65 -18.09 -5.20 5.68
N SER A 66 -17.31 -4.14 5.91
CA SER A 66 -16.89 -3.75 7.25
C SER A 66 -16.74 -2.23 7.43
N VAL A 67 -16.83 -1.78 8.68
CA VAL A 67 -16.50 -0.39 9.07
C VAL A 67 -15.06 -0.04 8.73
N THR A 68 -14.16 -1.03 8.70
CA THR A 68 -12.76 -0.82 8.32
C THR A 68 -12.64 -0.43 6.85
N ASP A 69 -13.38 -1.08 5.95
CA ASP A 69 -13.36 -0.75 4.52
C ASP A 69 -13.95 0.63 4.26
N VAL A 70 -15.04 0.94 4.97
CA VAL A 70 -15.64 2.28 5.00
C VAL A 70 -14.60 3.34 5.41
N LYS A 71 -13.85 3.11 6.49
CA LYS A 71 -12.83 4.06 6.99
C LYS A 71 -11.59 4.16 6.09
N ARG A 72 -11.17 3.06 5.44
CA ARG A 72 -10.07 3.05 4.47
C ARG A 72 -10.38 3.94 3.28
N GLY A 73 -11.65 3.97 2.85
CA GLY A 73 -12.10 4.77 1.72
C GLY A 73 -11.79 4.14 0.37
N ILE A 74 -12.28 4.77 -0.69
CA ILE A 74 -12.18 4.27 -2.07
C ILE A 74 -11.32 5.19 -2.92
N ALA A 75 -10.79 4.69 -4.04
CA ALA A 75 -10.05 5.53 -4.97
C ALA A 75 -11.00 6.51 -5.67
N CYS A 76 -10.64 7.79 -5.72
CA CYS A 76 -11.38 8.78 -6.50
C CYS A 76 -11.24 8.51 -8.00
N VAL A 77 -12.37 8.38 -8.70
CA VAL A 77 -12.40 8.13 -10.14
C VAL A 77 -11.83 9.29 -10.95
N ASP A 78 -12.08 10.54 -10.56
CA ASP A 78 -11.59 11.70 -11.31
C ASP A 78 -10.12 11.99 -11.04
N CYS A 79 -9.72 11.95 -9.76
CA CYS A 79 -8.34 12.28 -9.38
C CYS A 79 -7.33 11.18 -9.74
N ASN A 80 -7.79 9.94 -9.92
CA ASN A 80 -6.94 8.80 -10.31
C ASN A 80 -7.26 8.27 -11.71
N GLY A 81 -8.29 8.76 -12.39
CA GLY A 81 -8.81 8.22 -13.66
C GLY A 81 -8.00 8.56 -14.90
N ALA A 82 -6.95 9.38 -14.76
CA ALA A 82 -5.98 9.55 -15.83
C ALA A 82 -4.58 9.25 -15.28
N THR A 83 -3.98 8.20 -15.82
CA THR A 83 -2.59 8.25 -16.25
C THR A 83 -2.36 9.64 -16.86
N LYS A 84 -1.73 10.53 -16.09
CA LYS A 84 -1.17 11.77 -16.59
C LYS A 84 0.31 11.52 -16.85
#